data_AF-A0A0Q1C640-F1
#
_entry.id   AF-A0A0Q1C640-F1
#
_cell.length_a   1.000
_cell.length_b   1.000
_cell.length_c   1.000
_cell.angle_alpha   90.00
_cell.angle_beta   90.00
_cell.angle_gamma   90.00
#
_symmetry.space_group_name_H-M   'P 1'
#
loop_
_entity.id
_entity.type
_entity.pdbx_description
1 polymer ?
#
loop_
_entity_poly.entity_id
_entity_poly.type
_entity_poly.pdbx_seq_one_letter_code
_entity_poly.pdbx_strand_id
1 'polypeptide(L)'
;MKMRLLTLIGIIGILASCSNDKPIFKVDIIEQEAGDKVEFVPNMPFEIIRDSSYFYFSKEDYYKVLGAEISKGKQIYKSDKFEIRVILRKYMNAKGTSFEFVLRSFSKDFKIIDSYVMASSVKDLNCNGVIDGKLNITTTCADGTVTTATVDEYGKFIINE
;
A
#
# COMPACT_ATOMS: atom_id res chain seq x y z
N MET A 1 51.38 38.27 24.62
CA MET A 1 50.57 37.17 25.15
C MET A 1 49.46 36.87 24.15
N LYS A 2 49.54 35.74 23.42
CA LYS A 2 48.58 35.38 22.37
C LYS A 2 47.45 34.52 22.96
N MET A 3 46.25 35.03 22.74
CA MET A 3 44.92 34.49 23.00
C MET A 3 44.71 33.10 22.40
N ARG A 4 44.19 32.13 23.16
CA ARG A 4 43.41 30.98 22.67
C ARG A 4 42.38 30.56 23.70
N LEU A 5 41.16 31.08 23.55
CA LEU A 5 39.95 30.63 24.22
C LEU A 5 39.44 29.39 23.45
N LEU A 6 39.50 28.21 24.05
CA LEU A 6 38.88 27.00 23.49
C LEU A 6 37.39 27.02 23.84
N THR A 7 36.53 27.21 22.83
CA THR A 7 35.09 27.00 22.93
C THR A 7 34.79 25.57 22.49
N LEU A 8 34.54 24.68 23.45
CA LEU A 8 34.05 23.32 23.18
C LEU A 8 32.53 23.38 22.99
N ILE A 9 32.08 23.49 21.74
CA ILE A 9 30.66 23.37 21.41
C ILE A 9 30.33 21.87 21.34
N GLY A 10 29.83 21.32 22.44
CA GLY A 10 29.23 19.99 22.48
C GLY A 10 27.93 20.01 21.69
N ILE A 11 27.95 19.42 20.49
CA ILE A 11 26.75 19.19 19.70
C ILE A 11 25.93 18.13 20.42
N ILE A 12 24.82 18.56 21.02
CA ILE A 12 23.75 17.70 21.52
C ILE A 12 23.18 16.96 20.30
N GLY A 13 23.55 15.69 20.17
CA GLY A 13 22.92 14.78 19.22
C GLY A 13 21.47 14.57 19.63
N ILE A 14 20.56 15.35 19.07
CA ILE A 14 19.13 15.06 19.14
C ILE A 14 18.94 13.79 18.32
N LEU A 15 18.80 12.66 19.01
CA LEU A 15 18.29 11.43 18.43
C LEU A 15 16.85 11.73 18.00
N ALA A 16 16.68 12.16 16.75
CA ALA A 16 15.40 12.18 16.10
C ALA A 16 14.93 10.71 16.02
N SER A 17 14.08 10.32 16.96
CA SER A 17 13.30 9.09 16.86
C SER A 17 12.43 9.24 15.61
N CYS A 18 12.89 8.69 14.49
CA CYS A 18 12.07 8.57 13.29
C CYS A 18 10.89 7.66 13.66
N SER A 19 9.69 8.22 13.81
CA SER A 19 8.51 7.40 14.04
C SER A 19 8.28 6.53 12.79
N ASN A 20 8.54 5.22 12.93
CA ASN A 20 8.25 4.23 11.89
C ASN A 20 6.74 4.03 11.66
N ASP A 21 5.89 4.76 12.38
CA ASP A 21 4.43 4.77 12.24
C ASP A 21 3.94 5.64 11.07
N LYS A 22 4.85 6.27 10.31
CA LYS A 22 4.46 7.06 9.14
C LYS A 22 3.88 6.16 8.04
N PRO A 23 2.77 6.57 7.40
CA PRO A 23 2.24 5.87 6.23
C PRO A 23 3.29 5.75 5.12
N ILE A 24 3.47 4.54 4.58
CA ILE A 24 4.24 4.31 3.36
C ILE A 24 3.33 4.30 2.13
N PHE A 25 2.05 3.97 2.31
CA PHE A 25 1.00 4.15 1.30
C PHE A 25 -0.37 4.33 1.96
N LYS A 26 -1.15 5.29 1.47
CA LYS A 26 -2.50 5.60 1.93
C LYS A 26 -3.43 5.74 0.73
N VAL A 27 -4.65 5.23 0.88
CA VAL A 27 -5.75 5.37 -0.07
C VAL A 27 -6.96 5.93 0.67
N ASP A 28 -7.54 6.99 0.12
CA ASP A 28 -8.82 7.55 0.51
C ASP A 28 -9.83 7.34 -0.63
N ILE A 29 -10.99 6.77 -0.31
CA ILE A 29 -12.11 6.52 -1.21
C ILE A 29 -13.19 7.53 -0.86
N ILE A 30 -13.63 8.28 -1.88
CA ILE A 30 -14.57 9.38 -1.77
C ILE A 30 -15.77 9.03 -2.67
N GLU A 31 -16.89 8.69 -2.05
CA GLU A 31 -18.14 8.43 -2.78
C GLU A 31 -18.61 9.68 -3.54
N GLN A 32 -19.06 9.50 -4.79
CA GLN A 32 -19.68 10.56 -5.60
C GLN A 32 -20.86 10.00 -6.40
N GLU A 33 -21.76 10.89 -6.85
CA GLU A 33 -22.96 10.50 -7.63
C GLU A 33 -22.62 9.75 -8.93
N ALA A 34 -21.45 9.99 -9.53
CA ALA A 34 -21.01 9.38 -10.79
C ALA A 34 -20.03 8.20 -10.61
N GLY A 35 -19.96 7.64 -9.40
CA GLY A 35 -19.01 6.60 -9.02
C GLY A 35 -17.90 7.12 -8.11
N ASP A 36 -17.13 6.21 -7.52
CA ASP A 36 -16.17 6.58 -6.48
C ASP A 36 -14.97 7.33 -7.07
N LYS A 37 -14.48 8.32 -6.34
CA LYS A 37 -13.17 8.94 -6.58
C LYS A 37 -12.17 8.36 -5.59
N VAL A 38 -10.96 8.10 -6.05
CA VAL A 38 -9.87 7.61 -5.20
C VAL A 38 -8.72 8.60 -5.19
N GLU A 39 -8.19 8.85 -4.00
CA GLU A 39 -6.98 9.64 -3.77
C GLU A 39 -5.96 8.78 -3.04
N PHE A 40 -4.68 8.91 -3.37
CA PHE A 40 -3.64 8.10 -2.73
C PHE A 40 -2.31 8.84 -2.60
N VAL A 41 -1.57 8.49 -1.54
CA VAL A 41 -0.30 9.10 -1.17
C VAL A 41 0.72 8.00 -0.83
N PRO A 42 1.96 8.06 -1.35
CA PRO A 42 2.43 9.02 -2.35
C PRO A 42 1.70 8.86 -3.68
N ASN A 43 1.51 9.99 -4.39
CA ASN A 43 1.00 9.94 -5.75
C ASN A 43 2.01 9.21 -6.65
N MET A 44 1.56 8.14 -7.28
CA MET A 44 2.39 7.30 -8.15
C MET A 44 1.60 6.84 -9.38
N PRO A 45 2.28 6.66 -10.54
CA PRO A 45 1.62 6.14 -11.73
C PRO A 45 1.28 4.65 -11.53
N PHE A 46 0.15 4.26 -12.10
CA PHE A 46 -0.25 2.87 -12.28
C PHE A 46 -0.12 2.49 -13.76
N GLU A 47 0.57 1.38 -14.01
CA GLU A 47 0.82 0.87 -15.36
C GLU A 47 -0.04 -0.36 -15.61
N ILE A 48 -0.81 -0.38 -16.70
CA ILE A 48 -1.61 -1.54 -17.10
C ILE A 48 -0.66 -2.72 -17.37
N ILE A 49 -0.99 -3.88 -16.79
CA ILE A 49 -0.18 -5.09 -16.97
C ILE A 49 -0.62 -5.76 -18.28
N ARG A 50 0.24 -5.72 -19.31
CA ARG A 50 0.03 -6.39 -20.61
C ARG A 50 0.97 -7.58 -20.79
N ASP A 51 2.27 -7.30 -20.89
CA ASP A 51 3.29 -8.28 -21.29
C ASP A 51 4.08 -8.85 -20.10
N SER A 52 3.39 -9.19 -19.01
CA SER A 52 3.99 -9.80 -17.78
C SER A 52 2.93 -10.34 -16.81
N SER A 53 1.74 -10.70 -17.31
CA SER A 53 0.62 -11.18 -16.47
C SER A 53 1.04 -12.33 -15.55
N TYR A 54 1.87 -13.26 -16.04
CA TYR A 54 2.38 -14.39 -15.24
C TYR A 54 3.11 -13.97 -13.95
N PHE A 55 3.81 -12.83 -13.96
CA PHE A 55 4.55 -12.37 -12.79
C PHE A 55 3.68 -11.62 -11.78
N TYR A 56 2.65 -10.92 -12.27
CA TYR A 56 1.86 -10.02 -11.45
C TYR A 56 0.51 -10.59 -11.06
N PHE A 57 -0.07 -11.52 -11.80
CA PHE A 57 -1.41 -12.03 -11.57
C PHE A 57 -1.38 -13.27 -10.68
N SER A 58 -2.08 -13.20 -9.56
CA SER A 58 -2.44 -14.38 -8.79
C SER A 58 -3.53 -15.17 -9.54
N LYS A 59 -3.80 -16.40 -9.10
CA LYS A 59 -4.91 -17.20 -9.65
C LYS A 59 -6.26 -16.46 -9.53
N GLU A 60 -6.45 -15.68 -8.47
CA GLU A 60 -7.65 -14.85 -8.29
C GLU A 60 -7.74 -13.75 -9.35
N ASP A 61 -6.62 -13.10 -9.68
CA ASP A 61 -6.59 -12.07 -10.72
C ASP A 61 -6.99 -12.63 -12.08
N TYR A 62 -6.57 -13.84 -12.42
CA TYR A 62 -6.95 -14.50 -13.69
C TYR A 62 -8.46 -14.67 -13.84
N TYR A 63 -9.23 -14.78 -12.76
CA TYR A 63 -10.69 -14.79 -12.84
C TYR A 63 -11.28 -13.38 -12.95
N LYS A 64 -10.56 -12.37 -12.45
CA LYS A 64 -11.00 -10.97 -12.40
C LYS A 64 -10.64 -10.18 -13.67
N VAL A 65 -9.64 -10.59 -14.46
CA VAL A 65 -9.23 -9.88 -15.70
C VAL A 65 -10.35 -9.74 -16.75
N LEU A 66 -11.41 -10.56 -16.67
CA LEU A 66 -12.57 -10.44 -17.57
C LEU A 66 -13.48 -9.26 -17.20
N GLY A 67 -13.41 -8.76 -15.95
CA GLY A 67 -14.29 -7.71 -15.43
C GLY A 67 -13.56 -6.50 -14.85
N ALA A 68 -12.22 -6.51 -14.83
CA ALA A 68 -11.41 -5.42 -14.29
C ALA A 68 -10.19 -5.12 -15.16
N GLU A 69 -9.87 -3.83 -15.28
CA GLU A 69 -8.54 -3.40 -15.69
C GLU A 69 -7.59 -3.55 -14.50
N ILE A 70 -6.51 -4.32 -14.69
CA ILE A 70 -5.52 -4.57 -13.64
C ILE A 70 -4.22 -3.82 -13.98
N SER A 71 -3.78 -2.99 -13.05
CA SER A 71 -2.56 -2.18 -13.19
C SER A 71 -1.69 -2.28 -11.94
N LYS A 72 -0.38 -2.00 -12.10
CA LYS A 72 0.59 -2.03 -11.01
C LYS A 72 1.14 -0.65 -10.70
N GLY A 73 1.26 -0.36 -9.41
CA GLY A 73 2.01 0.76 -8.88
C GLY A 73 3.49 0.45 -8.74
N LYS A 74 4.23 1.44 -8.22
CA LYS A 74 5.64 1.29 -7.85
C LYS A 74 5.78 0.44 -6.57
N GLN A 75 7.01 0.05 -6.30
CA GLN A 75 7.40 -0.56 -5.03
C GLN A 75 7.21 0.44 -3.90
N ILE A 76 6.46 0.06 -2.87
CA ILE A 76 6.21 0.90 -1.68
C ILE A 76 7.03 0.44 -0.47
N TYR A 77 7.52 -0.80 -0.48
CA TYR A 77 8.36 -1.37 0.56
C TYR A 77 9.36 -2.38 0.00
N LYS A 78 10.52 -2.51 0.64
CA LYS A 78 11.52 -3.55 0.34
C LYS A 78 12.35 -3.90 1.57
N SER A 79 12.52 -5.20 1.78
CA SER A 79 13.47 -5.80 2.71
C SER A 79 14.51 -6.63 1.96
N ASP A 80 15.32 -7.37 2.70
CA ASP A 80 16.20 -8.40 2.17
C ASP A 80 15.45 -9.68 1.77
N LYS A 81 14.20 -9.87 2.18
CA LYS A 81 13.41 -11.08 1.88
C LYS A 81 12.35 -10.85 0.81
N PHE A 82 11.70 -9.69 0.81
CA PHE A 82 10.57 -9.40 -0.08
C PHE A 82 10.45 -7.92 -0.45
N GLU A 83 9.62 -7.62 -1.44
CA GLU A 83 9.15 -6.28 -1.76
C GLU A 83 7.62 -6.24 -1.81
N ILE A 84 7.02 -5.08 -1.52
CA ILE A 84 5.57 -4.86 -1.65
C ILE A 84 5.32 -3.85 -2.76
N ARG A 85 4.35 -4.17 -3.62
CA ARG A 85 3.77 -3.27 -4.62
C ARG A 85 2.26 -3.20 -4.42
N VAL A 86 1.68 -2.11 -4.91
CA VAL A 86 0.23 -1.93 -4.96
C VAL A 86 -0.26 -2.36 -6.34
N ILE A 87 -1.30 -3.18 -6.37
CA ILE A 87 -2.03 -3.55 -7.58
C ILE A 87 -3.39 -2.87 -7.51
N LEU A 88 -3.74 -2.14 -8.56
CA LEU A 88 -5.03 -1.48 -8.69
C LEU A 88 -5.89 -2.30 -9.65
N ARG A 89 -7.05 -2.75 -9.15
CA ARG A 89 -8.09 -3.37 -9.97
C ARG A 89 -9.21 -2.34 -10.14
N LYS A 90 -9.49 -1.94 -11.37
CA LYS A 90 -10.51 -0.96 -11.74
C LYS A 90 -11.66 -1.66 -12.44
N TYR A 91 -12.84 -1.62 -11.85
CA TYR A 91 -14.06 -2.22 -12.37
C TYR A 91 -14.92 -1.12 -12.98
N MET A 92 -15.29 -1.26 -14.26
CA MET A 92 -16.16 -0.31 -14.94
C MET A 92 -17.50 -0.98 -15.25
N ASN A 93 -18.60 -0.40 -14.74
CA ASN A 93 -19.94 -0.89 -14.98
C ASN A 93 -20.90 0.27 -15.27
N ALA A 94 -22.18 -0.03 -15.51
CA ALA A 94 -23.20 0.97 -15.85
C ALA A 94 -23.47 2.01 -14.73
N LYS A 95 -23.13 1.69 -13.47
CA LYS A 95 -23.30 2.56 -12.30
C LYS A 95 -22.07 3.43 -12.01
N GLY A 96 -20.96 3.23 -12.71
CA GLY A 96 -19.73 4.00 -12.52
C GLY A 96 -18.49 3.11 -12.44
N THR A 97 -17.46 3.64 -11.79
CA THR A 97 -16.18 2.95 -11.58
C THR A 97 -16.02 2.58 -10.11
N SER A 98 -15.61 1.35 -9.83
CA SER A 98 -15.21 0.88 -8.51
C SER A 98 -13.76 0.40 -8.50
N PHE A 99 -13.13 0.39 -7.34
CA PHE A 99 -11.69 0.12 -7.20
C PHE A 99 -11.39 -0.89 -6.10
N GLU A 100 -10.37 -1.72 -6.31
CA GLU A 100 -9.67 -2.45 -5.23
C GLU A 100 -8.19 -2.08 -5.28
N PHE A 101 -7.63 -1.71 -4.14
CA PHE A 101 -6.19 -1.57 -3.94
C PHE A 101 -5.68 -2.78 -3.19
N VAL A 102 -4.83 -3.55 -3.86
CA VAL A 102 -4.29 -4.80 -3.35
C VAL A 102 -2.81 -4.63 -3.07
N LEU A 103 -2.41 -4.82 -1.82
CA LEU A 103 -1.02 -5.00 -1.46
C LEU A 103 -0.57 -6.38 -1.91
N ARG A 104 0.54 -6.45 -2.64
CA ARG A 104 1.11 -7.71 -3.11
C ARG A 104 2.58 -7.78 -2.76
N SER A 105 2.95 -8.84 -2.06
CA SER A 105 4.32 -9.13 -1.69
C SER A 105 4.96 -10.07 -2.73
N PHE A 106 6.22 -9.80 -3.03
CA PHE A 106 7.02 -10.58 -3.98
C PHE A 106 8.34 -10.97 -3.34
N SER A 107 8.80 -12.19 -3.59
CA SER A 107 10.15 -12.62 -3.25
C SER A 107 11.19 -11.94 -4.14
N LYS A 108 12.47 -12.08 -3.79
CA LYS A 108 13.61 -11.59 -4.59
C LYS A 108 13.63 -12.09 -6.04
N ASP A 109 13.16 -13.30 -6.29
CA ASP A 109 13.01 -13.89 -7.64
C ASP A 109 11.66 -13.55 -8.29
N PHE A 110 10.97 -12.55 -7.75
CA PHE A 110 9.74 -11.98 -8.29
C PHE A 110 8.54 -12.95 -8.34
N LYS A 111 8.51 -13.92 -7.42
CA LYS A 111 7.32 -14.77 -7.21
C LYS A 111 6.39 -14.09 -6.22
N ILE A 112 5.09 -14.13 -6.51
CA ILE A 112 4.06 -13.66 -5.57
C ILE A 112 4.12 -14.51 -4.31
N ILE A 113 4.32 -13.88 -3.17
CA ILE A 113 4.30 -14.53 -1.86
C ILE A 113 2.86 -14.54 -1.34
N ASP A 114 2.20 -13.37 -1.38
CA ASP A 114 0.87 -13.20 -0.83
C ASP A 114 0.18 -11.92 -1.35
N SER A 115 -1.10 -11.73 -1.02
CA SER A 115 -1.86 -10.53 -1.39
C SER A 115 -2.94 -10.18 -0.38
N TYR A 116 -3.19 -8.89 -0.20
CA TYR A 116 -4.21 -8.38 0.72
C TYR A 116 -4.92 -7.16 0.14
N VAL A 117 -6.25 -7.15 0.16
CA VAL A 117 -7.05 -5.99 -0.27
C VAL A 117 -7.06 -4.97 0.87
N MET A 118 -6.28 -3.88 0.73
CA MET A 118 -6.16 -2.87 1.79
C MET A 118 -7.27 -1.82 1.76
N ALA A 119 -7.83 -1.58 0.58
CA ALA A 119 -8.91 -0.62 0.35
C ALA A 119 -9.78 -1.11 -0.82
N SER A 120 -11.07 -0.88 -0.73
CA SER A 120 -12.06 -1.31 -1.74
C SER A 120 -13.22 -0.33 -1.76
N SER A 121 -13.80 -0.15 -2.95
CA SER A 121 -15.11 0.48 -3.19
C SER A 121 -16.12 -0.49 -3.83
N VAL A 122 -15.79 -1.79 -3.84
CA VAL A 122 -16.60 -2.86 -4.43
C VAL A 122 -17.56 -3.46 -3.40
N LYS A 123 -18.81 -3.77 -3.81
CA LYS A 123 -19.86 -4.41 -2.99
C LYS A 123 -20.18 -3.64 -1.71
N ASP A 124 -20.32 -2.32 -1.82
CA ASP A 124 -20.68 -1.40 -0.72
C ASP A 124 -19.66 -1.34 0.44
N LEU A 125 -18.48 -1.95 0.27
CA LEU A 125 -17.33 -1.68 1.11
C LEU A 125 -16.72 -0.39 0.61
N ASN A 126 -16.90 0.72 1.33
CA ASN A 126 -16.18 1.97 1.10
C ASN A 126 -15.20 2.19 2.24
N CYS A 127 -14.04 1.56 2.09
CA CYS A 127 -13.06 1.45 3.14
C CYS A 127 -11.72 2.01 2.66
N ASN A 128 -11.25 3.05 3.36
CA ASN A 128 -9.92 3.61 3.19
C ASN A 128 -8.88 2.62 3.70
N GLY A 129 -7.66 2.72 3.18
CA GLY A 129 -6.56 1.83 3.56
C GLY A 129 -5.27 2.58 3.81
N VAL A 130 -4.55 2.20 4.85
CA VAL A 130 -3.21 2.71 5.18
C VAL A 130 -2.30 1.54 5.48
N ILE A 131 -1.10 1.54 4.91
CA ILE A 131 0.01 0.72 5.40
C ILE A 131 1.12 1.64 5.92
N ASP A 132 1.62 1.35 7.12
CA ASP A 132 2.67 2.11 7.79
C ASP A 132 4.08 1.50 7.60
N GLY A 133 5.10 2.19 8.11
CA GLY A 133 6.50 1.73 8.04
C GLY A 133 6.82 0.51 8.91
N LYS A 134 5.90 0.11 9.80
CA LYS A 134 5.94 -1.15 10.57
C LYS A 134 5.16 -2.27 9.89
N LEU A 135 4.60 -2.02 8.70
CA LEU A 135 3.77 -2.93 7.92
C LEU A 135 2.47 -3.34 8.62
N ASN A 136 1.93 -2.46 9.46
CA ASN A 136 0.55 -2.57 9.90
C ASN A 136 -0.36 -2.01 8.83
N ILE A 137 -1.44 -2.74 8.54
CA ILE A 137 -2.46 -2.35 7.58
C ILE A 137 -3.70 -1.99 8.37
N THR A 138 -4.10 -0.73 8.26
CA THR A 138 -5.26 -0.17 8.93
C THR A 138 -6.30 0.17 7.90
N THR A 139 -7.53 -0.29 8.14
CA THR A 139 -8.69 0.00 7.32
C THR A 139 -9.63 0.91 8.07
N THR A 140 -10.15 1.94 7.39
CA THR A 140 -11.17 2.84 7.95
C THR A 140 -12.43 2.74 7.10
N CYS A 141 -13.50 2.20 7.69
CA CYS A 141 -14.83 2.13 7.09
C CYS A 141 -15.82 2.96 7.93
N ALA A 142 -17.12 2.88 7.64
CA ALA A 142 -18.16 3.63 8.35
C ALA A 142 -18.27 3.28 9.86
N ASP A 143 -17.88 2.07 10.24
CA ASP A 143 -17.93 1.54 11.62
C ASP A 143 -16.69 1.89 12.46
N GLY A 144 -15.60 2.35 11.83
CA GLY A 144 -14.42 2.82 12.53
C GLY A 144 -13.11 2.51 11.81
N THR A 145 -12.03 2.62 12.57
CA THR A 145 -10.66 2.36 12.11
C THR A 145 -10.08 1.19 12.88
N VAL A 146 -9.64 0.15 12.17
CA VAL A 146 -9.09 -1.07 12.75
C VAL A 146 -7.86 -1.55 11.99
N THR A 147 -6.90 -2.12 12.70
CA THR A 147 -5.75 -2.78 12.08
C THR A 147 -6.16 -4.18 11.63
N THR A 148 -6.43 -4.32 10.35
CA THR A 148 -7.01 -5.52 9.73
C THR A 148 -5.98 -6.56 9.34
N ALA A 149 -4.73 -6.16 9.14
CA ALA A 149 -3.64 -7.08 8.88
C ALA A 149 -2.28 -6.51 9.28
N THR A 150 -1.29 -7.41 9.39
CA THR A 150 0.13 -7.07 9.48
C THR A 150 0.91 -7.88 8.44
N VAL A 151 2.13 -7.48 8.11
CA VAL A 151 3.02 -8.27 7.24
C VAL A 151 4.14 -8.88 8.08
N ASP A 152 4.30 -10.20 7.99
CA ASP A 152 5.37 -10.90 8.70
C ASP A 152 6.75 -10.65 8.06
N GLU A 153 7.80 -11.19 8.69
CA GLU A 153 9.18 -11.05 8.21
C GLU A 153 9.43 -11.73 6.85
N TYR A 154 8.53 -12.59 6.37
CA TYR A 154 8.63 -13.29 5.08
C TYR A 154 7.70 -12.70 4.02
N GLY A 155 6.98 -11.62 4.32
CA GLY A 155 6.08 -10.97 3.38
C GLY A 155 4.69 -11.60 3.32
N LYS A 156 4.30 -12.44 4.28
CA LYS A 156 2.92 -12.98 4.41
C LYS A 156 2.03 -11.98 5.12
N PHE A 157 0.78 -11.87 4.66
CA PHE A 157 -0.22 -11.03 5.33
C PHE A 157 -0.90 -11.84 6.44
N ILE A 158 -0.77 -11.40 7.69
CA ILE A 158 -1.41 -11.99 8.86
C ILE A 158 -2.66 -11.16 9.15
N ILE A 159 -3.83 -11.77 8.95
CA ILE A 159 -5.14 -11.12 9.15
C ILE A 159 -5.45 -11.10 10.64
N ASN A 160 -5.84 -9.94 11.14
CA ASN A 160 -6.31 -9.78 12.52
C ASN A 160 -7.83 -9.94 12.54
N GLU A 161 -8.33 -10.87 13.34
CA GLU A 161 -9.77 -11.07 13.62
C GLU A 161 -10.25 -10.18 14.77
#